data_AF-A0A357I7L6-F1
#
_entry.id   AF-A0A357I7L6-F1
#
_cell.length_a   1.000
_cell.length_b   1.000
_cell.length_c   1.000
_cell.angle_alpha   90.00
_cell.angle_beta   90.00
_cell.angle_gamma   90.00
#
_symmetry.space_group_name_H-M   'P 1'
#
loop_
_entity.id
_entity.type
_entity.pdbx_description
1 polymer ?
#
loop_
_entity_poly.entity_id
_entity_poly.type
_entity_poly.pdbx_seq_one_letter_code
_entity_poly.pdbx_strand_id
1 'polypeptide(L)'
;MHITHVLKRDETLKPFKAEKVTQAIQKAMFAEGVGTEADAQTISDQVIQTLVAIKQTDSRYTPSIEAIQNIVEDKLMSSDFHGVAKAYILYRERQSEKRKRNIFEKRVHLKPYEYPQLLEYVDAIRHSYWIHSEFNFTSDIQDFKTQLNPIEREAITRTMLAISQIEVAVKTFWGNIYQKLPKPEIGSVGATFSESEVRHQDAYSHLLEILGLNAEFKNLKDNPVIMGRVRYLESALKHANSDDNREYAESVLLFALFIEHVSLFSQFLIIMSFNKHKNLLKGISNVVEATSKEEQIHGNFGTDLINIIKTENPAWFDRAHARSVQHLCKQAYLAEAEIIDWIFEQGELAFIPAAQVKAFVKHRFNNSLKSIDIAPVFEVDEVLLGETEWFDDEVIGTKHGDFFVKRSVNYNKRARSITSDDLF
;
A
#
# COMPACT_ATOMS: atom_id res chain seq x y z
N MET A 1 29.59 -21.94 29.68
CA MET A 1 28.50 -21.19 29.01
C MET A 1 28.39 -21.71 27.58
N HIS A 2 27.19 -21.98 27.06
CA HIS A 2 27.01 -22.62 25.75
C HIS A 2 26.07 -21.81 24.84
N ILE A 3 26.28 -21.91 23.53
CA ILE A 3 25.36 -21.38 22.52
C ILE A 3 24.21 -22.37 22.36
N THR A 4 23.01 -21.96 22.74
CA THR A 4 21.81 -22.81 22.69
C THR A 4 20.98 -22.55 21.44
N HIS A 5 20.99 -21.32 20.94
CA HIS A 5 20.17 -20.87 19.82
C HIS A 5 20.98 -20.06 18.82
N VAL A 6 20.48 -20.03 17.58
CA VAL A 6 20.96 -19.20 16.48
C VAL A 6 19.78 -18.42 15.89
N LEU A 7 20.02 -17.15 15.56
CA LEU A 7 19.08 -16.30 14.85
C LEU A 7 19.21 -16.55 13.35
N LYS A 8 18.13 -17.08 12.74
CA LYS A 8 18.04 -17.33 11.30
C LYS A 8 17.85 -16.01 10.54
N ARG A 9 17.97 -16.07 9.21
CA ARG A 9 17.84 -14.90 8.32
C ARG A 9 16.42 -14.33 8.26
N ASP A 10 15.43 -15.16 8.59
CA ASP A 10 14.01 -14.79 8.76
C ASP A 10 13.69 -14.37 10.20
N GLU A 11 14.73 -14.02 10.98
CA GLU A 11 14.66 -13.64 12.40
C GLU A 11 14.12 -14.73 13.33
N THR A 12 13.90 -15.96 12.84
CA THR A 12 13.45 -17.07 13.69
C THR A 12 14.59 -17.66 14.53
N LEU A 13 14.30 -18.01 15.78
CA LEU A 13 15.24 -18.71 16.64
C LEU A 13 15.17 -20.23 16.39
N LYS A 14 16.34 -20.85 16.21
CA LYS A 14 16.46 -22.31 16.10
C LYS A 14 17.55 -22.83 17.03
N PRO A 15 17.46 -24.10 17.49
CA PRO A 15 18.54 -24.73 18.25
C PRO A 15 19.86 -24.70 17.48
N PHE A 16 20.92 -24.26 18.13
CA PHE A 16 22.26 -24.27 17.57
C PHE A 16 22.77 -25.71 17.45
N LYS A 17 23.36 -26.05 16.31
CA LYS A 17 23.95 -27.37 16.04
C LYS A 17 25.36 -27.20 15.50
N ALA A 18 26.36 -27.53 16.30
CA ALA A 18 27.79 -27.44 15.95
C ALA A 18 28.11 -28.20 14.64
N GLU A 19 27.49 -29.36 14.45
CA GLU A 19 27.67 -30.20 13.25
C GLU A 19 27.39 -29.44 11.96
N LYS A 20 26.46 -28.46 11.96
CA LYS A 20 26.16 -27.66 10.76
C LYS A 20 27.30 -26.73 10.37
N VAL A 21 28.09 -26.26 11.34
CA VAL A 21 29.28 -25.43 11.08
C VAL A 21 30.37 -26.33 10.49
N THR A 22 30.64 -27.48 11.13
CA THR A 22 31.62 -28.46 10.63
C THR A 22 31.28 -28.91 9.21
N GLN A 23 30.03 -29.28 8.94
CA GLN A 23 29.59 -29.72 7.60
C GLN A 23 29.74 -28.61 6.54
N ALA A 24 29.52 -27.35 6.90
CA ALA A 24 29.70 -26.24 5.95
C ALA A 24 31.18 -26.06 5.59
N ILE A 25 32.09 -26.15 6.56
CA ILE A 25 33.54 -26.07 6.35
C ILE A 25 34.03 -27.28 5.54
N GLN A 26 33.61 -28.49 5.92
CA GLN A 26 33.97 -29.73 5.25
C GLN A 26 33.56 -29.71 3.77
N LYS A 27 32.36 -29.22 3.45
CA LYS A 27 31.91 -29.07 2.06
C LYS A 27 32.81 -28.13 1.25
N ALA A 28 33.28 -27.05 1.85
CA ALA A 28 34.19 -26.13 1.17
C ALA A 28 35.59 -26.75 0.97
N MET A 29 36.11 -27.45 1.99
CA MET A 29 37.37 -28.20 1.91
C MET A 29 37.33 -29.25 0.79
N PHE A 30 36.27 -30.06 0.75
CA PHE A 30 36.11 -31.10 -0.28
C PHE A 30 35.89 -30.54 -1.68
N ALA A 31 35.23 -29.38 -1.82
CA ALA A 31 35.06 -28.73 -3.12
C ALA A 31 36.39 -28.24 -3.71
N GLU A 32 37.33 -27.81 -2.88
CA GLU A 32 38.68 -27.39 -3.31
C GLU A 32 39.68 -28.56 -3.36
N GLY A 33 39.29 -29.76 -2.90
CA GLY A 33 40.17 -30.93 -2.84
C GLY A 33 41.29 -30.83 -1.79
N VAL A 34 41.12 -29.98 -0.76
CA VAL A 34 42.12 -29.70 0.28
C VAL A 34 41.48 -29.79 1.66
N GLY A 35 42.17 -30.41 2.62
CA GLY A 35 41.72 -30.56 4.01
C GLY A 35 40.95 -31.86 4.27
N THR A 36 40.91 -32.25 5.54
CA THR A 36 40.27 -33.47 6.05
C THR A 36 39.06 -33.14 6.93
N GLU A 37 38.29 -34.17 7.29
CA GLU A 37 37.21 -34.00 8.27
C GLU A 37 37.73 -33.52 9.65
N ALA A 38 38.93 -33.95 10.04
CA ALA A 38 39.57 -33.49 11.27
C ALA A 38 39.98 -32.01 11.19
N ASP A 39 40.41 -31.54 10.03
CA ASP A 39 40.72 -30.12 9.80
C ASP A 39 39.44 -29.29 9.88
N ALA A 40 38.34 -29.74 9.25
CA ALA A 40 37.05 -29.08 9.33
C ALA A 40 36.52 -28.99 10.76
N GLN A 41 36.69 -30.06 11.55
CA GLN A 41 36.32 -30.07 12.97
C GLN A 41 37.18 -29.09 13.78
N THR A 42 38.49 -29.03 13.53
CA THR A 42 39.42 -28.11 14.21
C THR A 42 39.00 -26.65 13.99
N ILE A 43 38.70 -26.26 12.74
CA ILE A 43 38.22 -24.90 12.43
C ILE A 43 36.84 -24.64 13.07
N SER A 44 35.94 -25.63 13.03
CA SER A 44 34.61 -25.53 13.66
C SER A 44 34.71 -25.29 15.17
N ASP A 45 35.62 -25.98 15.86
CA ASP A 45 35.86 -25.81 17.29
C ASP A 45 36.37 -24.40 17.61
N GLN A 46 37.25 -23.83 16.79
CA GLN A 46 37.70 -22.44 16.93
C GLN A 46 36.56 -21.43 16.75
N VAL A 47 35.66 -21.68 15.79
CA VAL A 47 34.45 -20.86 15.58
C VAL A 47 33.56 -20.91 16.82
N ILE A 48 33.30 -22.11 17.35
CA ILE A 48 32.46 -22.31 18.54
C ILE A 48 33.08 -21.66 19.78
N GLN A 49 34.40 -21.78 19.96
CA GLN A 49 35.13 -21.12 21.04
C GLN A 49 34.98 -19.59 20.96
N THR A 50 35.09 -19.03 19.75
CA THR A 50 34.90 -17.58 19.52
C THR A 50 33.47 -17.15 19.90
N LEU A 51 32.45 -17.91 19.47
CA LEU A 51 31.06 -17.64 19.83
C LEU A 51 30.81 -17.70 21.34
N VAL A 52 31.38 -18.71 22.01
CA VAL A 52 31.28 -18.87 23.47
C VAL A 52 31.97 -17.73 24.19
N ALA A 53 33.14 -17.28 23.74
CA ALA A 53 33.84 -16.13 24.30
C ALA A 53 33.00 -14.84 24.21
N ILE A 54 32.36 -14.58 23.07
CA ILE A 54 31.44 -13.43 22.92
C ILE A 54 30.28 -13.55 23.92
N LYS A 55 29.68 -14.74 24.05
CA LYS A 55 28.58 -14.95 25.00
C LYS A 55 28.99 -14.83 26.47
N GLN A 56 30.24 -15.10 26.81
CA GLN A 56 30.77 -14.86 28.16
C GLN A 56 30.88 -13.36 28.46
N THR A 57 31.14 -12.53 27.44
CA THR A 57 31.16 -11.07 27.58
C THR A 57 29.77 -10.43 27.55
N ASP A 58 28.84 -10.99 26.78
CA ASP A 58 27.43 -10.59 26.74
C ASP A 58 26.52 -11.81 26.90
N SER A 59 25.92 -11.92 28.09
CA SER A 59 25.06 -13.05 28.43
C SER A 59 23.79 -13.16 27.58
N ARG A 60 23.37 -12.06 26.94
CA ARG A 60 22.21 -11.99 26.05
C ARG A 60 22.55 -12.29 24.58
N TYR A 61 23.84 -12.47 24.26
CA TYR A 61 24.27 -12.71 22.90
C TYR A 61 23.66 -13.99 22.31
N THR A 62 23.02 -13.82 21.16
CA THR A 62 22.54 -14.91 20.31
C THR A 62 23.13 -14.69 18.91
N PRO A 63 23.97 -15.61 18.40
CA PRO A 63 24.61 -15.40 17.12
C PRO A 63 23.61 -15.48 15.98
N SER A 64 23.75 -14.61 14.98
CA SER A 64 23.07 -14.73 13.71
C SER A 64 23.81 -15.68 12.77
N ILE A 65 23.13 -16.20 11.75
CA ILE A 65 23.78 -16.99 10.69
C ILE A 65 24.94 -16.22 10.05
N GLU A 66 24.77 -14.92 9.79
CA GLU A 66 25.82 -14.08 9.19
C GLU A 66 27.01 -13.89 10.14
N ALA A 67 26.77 -13.73 11.45
CA ALA A 67 27.84 -13.65 12.44
C ALA A 67 28.67 -14.95 12.49
N ILE A 68 28.01 -16.11 12.45
CA ILE A 68 28.71 -17.41 12.39
C ILE A 68 29.53 -17.52 11.10
N GLN A 69 28.95 -17.14 9.96
CA GLN A 69 29.67 -17.18 8.67
C GLN A 69 30.89 -16.25 8.64
N ASN A 70 30.78 -15.04 9.19
CA ASN A 70 31.92 -14.11 9.31
C ASN A 70 33.05 -14.72 10.16
N ILE A 71 32.72 -15.40 11.26
CA ILE A 71 33.73 -16.07 12.10
C ILE A 71 34.35 -17.26 11.35
N VAL A 72 33.56 -18.04 10.59
CA VAL A 72 34.10 -19.13 9.76
C VAL A 72 35.09 -18.59 8.73
N GLU A 73 34.76 -17.49 8.06
CA GLU A 73 35.66 -16.84 7.11
C GLU A 73 36.95 -16.37 7.78
N ASP A 74 36.85 -15.72 8.94
CA ASP A 74 38.01 -15.28 9.74
C ASP A 74 38.92 -16.46 10.12
N LYS A 75 38.35 -17.57 10.59
CA LYS A 75 39.13 -18.75 10.97
C LYS A 75 39.73 -19.50 9.79
N LEU A 76 39.04 -19.55 8.65
CA LEU A 76 39.63 -20.11 7.42
C LEU A 76 40.76 -19.21 6.89
N MET A 77 40.59 -17.89 6.92
CA MET A 77 41.64 -16.93 6.49
C MET A 77 42.86 -16.95 7.42
N SER A 78 42.66 -17.22 8.72
CA SER A 78 43.74 -17.31 9.71
C SER A 78 44.41 -18.70 9.76
N SER A 79 43.97 -19.64 8.93
CA SER A 79 44.51 -21.00 8.83
C SER A 79 45.33 -21.18 7.55
N ASP A 80 46.02 -22.30 7.40
CA ASP A 80 46.75 -22.62 6.17
C ASP A 80 45.84 -22.88 4.94
N PHE A 81 44.50 -22.92 5.13
CA PHE A 81 43.51 -23.23 4.10
C PHE A 81 43.04 -21.99 3.31
N HIS A 82 43.96 -21.12 2.87
CA HIS A 82 43.61 -19.88 2.15
C HIS A 82 42.74 -20.09 0.90
N GLY A 83 42.97 -21.17 0.15
CA GLY A 83 42.16 -21.53 -1.02
C GLY A 83 40.70 -21.82 -0.64
N VAL A 84 40.50 -22.57 0.44
CA VAL A 84 39.18 -22.88 0.99
C VAL A 84 38.49 -21.62 1.51
N ALA A 85 39.23 -20.71 2.16
CA ALA A 85 38.69 -19.44 2.63
C ALA A 85 38.11 -18.62 1.47
N LYS A 86 38.88 -18.45 0.38
CA LYS A 86 38.43 -17.73 -0.82
C LYS A 86 37.21 -18.40 -1.46
N ALA A 87 37.22 -19.73 -1.59
CA ALA A 87 36.10 -20.48 -2.16
C ALA A 87 34.83 -20.36 -1.30
N TYR A 88 34.97 -20.40 0.03
CA TYR A 88 33.88 -20.24 0.98
C TYR A 88 33.23 -18.85 0.86
N ILE A 89 34.03 -17.78 0.81
CA ILE A 89 33.56 -16.39 0.65
C ILE A 89 32.79 -16.24 -0.68
N LEU A 90 33.39 -16.68 -1.80
CA LEU A 90 32.76 -16.60 -3.12
C LEU A 90 31.47 -17.44 -3.20
N TYR A 91 31.44 -18.60 -2.57
CA TYR A 91 30.22 -19.42 -2.49
C TYR A 91 29.13 -18.71 -1.70
N ARG A 92 29.46 -18.14 -0.52
CA ARG A 92 28.49 -17.38 0.30
C ARG A 92 27.94 -16.19 -0.47
N GLU A 93 28.79 -15.44 -1.16
CA GLU A 93 28.39 -14.31 -2.01
C GLU A 93 27.45 -14.75 -3.13
N ARG A 94 27.82 -15.77 -3.92
CA ARG A 94 26.94 -16.34 -4.97
C ARG A 94 25.61 -16.82 -4.42
N GLN A 95 25.61 -17.43 -3.25
CA GLN A 95 24.38 -17.89 -2.60
C GLN A 95 23.55 -16.73 -2.07
N SER A 96 24.20 -15.62 -1.67
CA SER A 96 23.52 -14.37 -1.30
C SER A 96 22.82 -13.76 -2.52
N GLU A 97 23.53 -13.65 -3.64
CA GLU A 97 22.96 -13.17 -4.91
C GLU A 97 21.80 -14.04 -5.37
N LYS A 98 21.91 -15.38 -5.31
CA LYS A 98 20.81 -16.30 -5.63
C LYS A 98 19.58 -16.18 -4.74
N ARG A 99 19.73 -15.60 -3.54
CA ARG A 99 18.63 -15.38 -2.59
C ARG A 99 18.06 -13.97 -2.68
N LYS A 100 18.72 -13.05 -3.39
CA LYS A 100 18.14 -11.72 -3.62
C LYS A 100 16.86 -11.93 -4.42
N ARG A 101 15.76 -11.50 -3.81
CA ARG A 101 14.50 -11.40 -4.53
C ARG A 101 14.61 -10.26 -5.52
N ASN A 102 13.92 -10.42 -6.63
CA ASN A 102 13.72 -9.38 -7.61
C ASN A 102 12.24 -9.37 -7.97
N ILE A 103 11.52 -8.36 -7.51
CA ILE A 103 10.07 -8.23 -7.73
C ILE A 103 9.70 -8.13 -9.23
N PHE A 104 10.61 -7.64 -10.08
CA PHE A 104 10.42 -7.52 -11.51
C PHE A 104 10.76 -8.81 -12.29
N GLU A 105 11.45 -9.77 -11.67
CA GLU A 105 11.81 -11.02 -12.35
C GLU A 105 10.68 -12.04 -12.29
N LYS A 106 10.35 -12.65 -13.42
CA LYS A 106 9.27 -13.65 -13.49
C LYS A 106 9.60 -14.89 -12.67
N ARG A 107 8.68 -15.26 -11.77
CA ARG A 107 8.71 -16.55 -11.09
C ARG A 107 7.73 -17.52 -11.76
N VAL A 108 8.25 -18.62 -12.31
CA VAL A 108 7.44 -19.62 -13.02
C VAL A 108 6.65 -20.51 -12.06
N HIS A 109 7.22 -20.86 -10.91
CA HIS A 109 6.56 -21.73 -9.94
C HIS A 109 5.63 -20.93 -9.01
N LEU A 110 4.47 -21.50 -8.70
CA LEU A 110 3.49 -20.86 -7.82
C LEU A 110 4.02 -20.70 -6.39
N LYS A 111 4.60 -21.76 -5.83
CA LYS A 111 5.08 -21.84 -4.44
C LYS A 111 6.55 -22.27 -4.38
N PRO A 112 7.31 -21.84 -3.35
CA PRO A 112 6.91 -20.92 -2.28
C PRO A 112 6.71 -19.48 -2.80
N TYR A 113 5.92 -18.69 -2.08
CA TYR A 113 5.77 -17.25 -2.36
C TYR A 113 7.01 -16.50 -1.89
N GLU A 114 7.42 -15.49 -2.65
CA GLU A 114 8.52 -14.58 -2.30
C GLU A 114 8.03 -13.42 -1.42
N TYR A 115 6.78 -13.02 -1.61
CA TYR A 115 6.10 -11.96 -0.84
C TYR A 115 4.75 -12.45 -0.29
N PRO A 116 4.73 -13.48 0.57
CA PRO A 116 3.49 -14.07 1.09
C PRO A 116 2.60 -13.06 1.83
N GLN A 117 3.18 -12.04 2.46
CA GLN A 117 2.46 -10.98 3.16
C GLN A 117 1.52 -10.20 2.24
N LEU A 118 1.81 -10.11 0.93
CA LEU A 118 0.96 -9.39 -0.01
C LEU A 118 -0.40 -10.07 -0.23
N LEU A 119 -0.56 -11.35 0.13
CA LEU A 119 -1.85 -12.03 0.01
C LEU A 119 -2.86 -11.61 1.06
N GLU A 120 -2.43 -10.95 2.13
CA GLU A 120 -3.35 -10.35 3.10
C GLU A 120 -4.26 -9.31 2.44
N TYR A 121 -3.81 -8.65 1.37
CA TYR A 121 -4.62 -7.71 0.58
C TYR A 121 -5.75 -8.40 -0.22
N VAL A 122 -5.53 -9.63 -0.69
CA VAL A 122 -6.60 -10.42 -1.32
C VAL A 122 -7.69 -10.71 -0.32
N ASP A 123 -7.30 -11.15 0.89
CA ASP A 123 -8.27 -11.44 1.93
C ASP A 123 -8.93 -10.15 2.43
N ALA A 124 -8.20 -9.03 2.55
CA ALA A 124 -8.76 -7.75 2.95
C ALA A 124 -9.91 -7.31 2.02
N ILE A 125 -9.71 -7.37 0.70
CA ILE A 125 -10.77 -7.04 -0.28
C ILE A 125 -11.96 -8.01 -0.20
N ARG A 126 -11.70 -9.31 0.02
CA ARG A 126 -12.79 -10.28 0.21
C ARG A 126 -13.63 -9.96 1.45
N HIS A 127 -13.02 -9.42 2.50
CA HIS A 127 -13.73 -9.01 3.72
C HIS A 127 -14.49 -7.70 3.54
N SER A 128 -13.99 -6.77 2.72
CA SER A 128 -14.65 -5.50 2.40
C SER A 128 -15.68 -5.60 1.27
N TYR A 129 -15.74 -6.73 0.54
CA TYR A 129 -16.57 -6.92 -0.65
C TYR A 129 -18.02 -6.42 -0.46
N TRP A 130 -18.47 -5.60 -1.41
CA TRP A 130 -19.80 -4.98 -1.40
C TRP A 130 -20.28 -4.73 -2.84
N ILE A 131 -21.59 -4.68 -3.05
CA ILE A 131 -22.19 -4.25 -4.31
C ILE A 131 -23.26 -3.18 -4.03
N HIS A 132 -23.38 -2.18 -4.90
CA HIS A 132 -24.26 -1.02 -4.63
C HIS A 132 -25.73 -1.41 -4.44
N SER A 133 -26.17 -2.53 -5.01
CA SER A 133 -27.55 -3.06 -4.87
C SER A 133 -27.88 -3.59 -3.47
N GLU A 134 -26.91 -3.70 -2.57
CA GLU A 134 -27.11 -4.01 -1.14
C GLU A 134 -27.54 -2.79 -0.32
N PHE A 135 -27.41 -1.58 -0.87
CA PHE A 135 -27.79 -0.33 -0.22
C PHE A 135 -29.13 0.20 -0.74
N ASN A 136 -29.79 1.03 0.08
CA ASN A 136 -31.04 1.70 -0.27
C ASN A 136 -30.81 3.21 -0.37
N PHE A 137 -31.17 3.79 -1.51
CA PHE A 137 -30.98 5.21 -1.82
C PHE A 137 -32.29 6.02 -1.88
N THR A 138 -33.44 5.43 -1.53
CA THR A 138 -34.74 6.13 -1.63
C THR A 138 -34.78 7.39 -0.76
N SER A 139 -34.28 7.31 0.48
CA SER A 139 -34.15 8.49 1.35
C SER A 139 -33.22 9.53 0.75
N ASP A 140 -32.12 9.08 0.15
CA ASP A 140 -31.05 9.93 -0.37
C ASP A 140 -31.51 10.74 -1.57
N ILE A 141 -32.32 10.14 -2.45
CA ILE A 141 -32.97 10.85 -3.56
C ILE A 141 -33.90 11.95 -3.03
N GLN A 142 -34.67 11.67 -1.97
CA GLN A 142 -35.55 12.65 -1.35
C GLN A 142 -34.77 13.75 -0.64
N ASP A 143 -33.73 13.39 0.10
CA ASP A 143 -32.83 14.32 0.77
C ASP A 143 -32.21 15.27 -0.26
N PHE A 144 -31.63 14.70 -1.31
CA PHE A 144 -31.03 15.43 -2.41
C PHE A 144 -32.04 16.34 -3.07
N LYS A 145 -33.26 15.88 -3.41
CA LYS A 145 -34.27 16.67 -4.12
C LYS A 145 -34.93 17.75 -3.27
N THR A 146 -35.19 17.52 -1.98
CA THR A 146 -36.03 18.44 -1.18
C THR A 146 -35.44 18.95 0.12
N GLN A 147 -34.49 18.24 0.74
CA GLN A 147 -33.99 18.62 2.07
C GLN A 147 -32.73 19.48 1.99
N LEU A 148 -31.83 19.20 1.04
CA LEU A 148 -30.63 20.00 0.86
C LEU A 148 -30.97 21.40 0.36
N ASN A 149 -30.40 22.41 1.03
CA ASN A 149 -30.46 23.78 0.54
C ASN A 149 -29.63 23.94 -0.76
N PRO A 150 -29.75 25.05 -1.50
CA PRO A 150 -29.05 25.20 -2.78
C PRO A 150 -27.52 25.06 -2.71
N ILE A 151 -26.89 25.57 -1.64
CA ILE A 151 -25.43 25.49 -1.43
C ILE A 151 -25.02 24.04 -1.14
N GLU A 152 -25.73 23.39 -0.23
CA GLU A 152 -25.50 21.99 0.14
C GLU A 152 -25.67 21.03 -1.04
N ARG A 153 -26.72 21.24 -1.82
CA ARG A 153 -27.00 20.46 -3.01
C ARG A 153 -25.90 20.61 -4.05
N GLU A 154 -25.44 21.83 -4.29
CA GLU A 154 -24.34 22.07 -5.23
C GLU A 154 -23.05 21.42 -4.76
N ALA A 155 -22.71 21.54 -3.47
CA ALA A 155 -21.54 20.89 -2.89
C ALA A 155 -21.61 19.37 -3.08
N ILE A 156 -22.76 18.73 -2.83
CA ILE A 156 -22.96 17.30 -3.08
C ILE A 156 -22.87 16.97 -4.57
N THR A 157 -23.50 17.74 -5.45
CA THR A 157 -23.42 17.55 -6.90
C THR A 157 -21.97 17.54 -7.38
N ARG A 158 -21.19 18.58 -7.01
CA ARG A 158 -19.79 18.70 -7.42
C ARG A 158 -18.91 17.61 -6.81
N THR A 159 -19.19 17.23 -5.57
CA THR A 159 -18.50 16.13 -4.89
C THR A 159 -18.74 14.80 -5.62
N MET A 160 -20.00 14.49 -5.96
CA MET A 160 -20.35 13.30 -6.73
C MET A 160 -19.69 13.29 -8.12
N LEU A 161 -19.73 14.42 -8.83
CA LEU A 161 -19.08 14.56 -10.14
C LEU A 161 -17.56 14.35 -10.05
N ALA A 162 -16.91 14.88 -9.01
CA ALA A 162 -15.48 14.71 -8.78
C ALA A 162 -15.10 13.25 -8.46
N ILE A 163 -15.91 12.52 -7.69
CA ILE A 163 -15.68 11.09 -7.46
C ILE A 163 -15.85 10.31 -8.76
N SER A 164 -17.00 10.50 -9.43
CA SER A 164 -17.31 9.78 -10.67
C SER A 164 -16.30 10.03 -11.78
N GLN A 165 -15.63 11.18 -11.81
CA GLN A 165 -14.58 11.46 -12.80
C GLN A 165 -13.41 10.46 -12.71
N ILE A 166 -13.09 9.99 -11.50
CA ILE A 166 -12.05 8.98 -11.26
C ILE A 166 -12.65 7.57 -11.37
N GLU A 167 -13.78 7.33 -10.72
CA GLU A 167 -14.35 5.98 -10.55
C GLU A 167 -15.05 5.44 -11.80
N VAL A 168 -15.59 6.30 -12.66
CA VAL A 168 -16.25 5.89 -13.91
C VAL A 168 -15.23 5.76 -15.05
N ALA A 169 -13.96 6.11 -14.83
CA ALA A 169 -12.88 5.88 -15.78
C ALA A 169 -12.37 4.44 -15.69
N VAL A 170 -11.90 3.89 -16.81
CA VAL A 170 -11.39 2.52 -16.85
C VAL A 170 -10.04 2.43 -16.11
N LYS A 171 -10.07 1.98 -14.85
CA LYS A 171 -8.88 1.76 -14.01
C LYS A 171 -8.23 0.40 -14.30
N THR A 172 -7.46 0.31 -15.39
CA THR A 172 -6.75 -0.94 -15.76
C THR A 172 -5.41 -1.15 -15.04
N PHE A 173 -4.96 -0.19 -14.22
CA PHE A 173 -3.62 -0.21 -13.62
C PHE A 173 -3.38 -1.49 -12.79
N TRP A 174 -4.26 -1.79 -11.84
CA TRP A 174 -4.14 -2.99 -11.00
C TRP A 174 -4.27 -4.29 -11.78
N GLY A 175 -5.16 -4.35 -12.77
CA GLY A 175 -5.32 -5.53 -13.64
C GLY A 175 -4.07 -5.84 -14.47
N ASN A 176 -3.28 -4.82 -14.82
CA ASN A 176 -2.07 -4.96 -15.63
C ASN A 176 -0.79 -5.13 -14.80
N ILE A 177 -0.83 -5.03 -13.47
CA ILE A 177 0.37 -5.01 -12.62
C ILE A 177 1.25 -6.26 -12.78
N TYR A 178 0.64 -7.44 -13.01
CA TYR A 178 1.36 -8.69 -13.20
C TYR A 178 2.27 -8.69 -14.44
N GLN A 179 1.98 -7.85 -15.44
CA GLN A 179 2.82 -7.73 -16.63
C GLN A 179 4.19 -7.13 -16.30
N LYS A 180 4.26 -6.28 -15.26
CA LYS A 180 5.48 -5.59 -14.83
C LYS A 180 6.08 -6.18 -13.56
N LEU A 181 5.25 -6.71 -12.66
CA LEU A 181 5.63 -7.41 -11.44
C LEU A 181 5.17 -8.88 -11.50
N PRO A 182 5.85 -9.74 -12.29
CA PRO A 182 5.40 -11.09 -12.64
C PRO A 182 5.56 -12.13 -11.53
N LYS A 183 4.91 -11.87 -10.39
CA LYS A 183 4.82 -12.76 -9.22
C LYS A 183 3.38 -13.24 -9.03
N PRO A 184 3.11 -14.55 -8.91
CA PRO A 184 1.75 -15.08 -8.74
C PRO A 184 0.93 -14.45 -7.61
N GLU A 185 1.57 -14.14 -6.47
CA GLU A 185 0.93 -13.46 -5.33
C GLU A 185 0.51 -12.02 -5.67
N ILE A 186 1.32 -11.29 -6.43
CA ILE A 186 1.00 -9.93 -6.91
C ILE A 186 -0.12 -9.99 -7.95
N GLY A 187 -0.08 -10.97 -8.87
CA GLY A 187 -1.15 -11.18 -9.84
C GLY A 187 -2.49 -11.51 -9.19
N SER A 188 -2.48 -12.21 -8.05
CA SER A 188 -3.69 -12.50 -7.28
C SER A 188 -4.30 -11.22 -6.68
N VAL A 189 -3.46 -10.32 -6.15
CA VAL A 189 -3.91 -9.01 -5.66
C VAL A 189 -4.43 -8.15 -6.82
N GLY A 190 -3.67 -8.03 -7.91
CA GLY A 190 -4.06 -7.22 -9.07
C GLY A 190 -5.39 -7.64 -9.69
N ALA A 191 -5.64 -8.94 -9.81
CA ALA A 191 -6.94 -9.46 -10.29
C ALA A 191 -8.09 -9.16 -9.30
N THR A 192 -7.81 -9.22 -7.99
CA THR A 192 -8.81 -8.94 -6.95
C THR A 192 -9.16 -7.45 -6.91
N PHE A 193 -8.17 -6.57 -7.00
CA PHE A 193 -8.37 -5.12 -7.08
C PHE A 193 -9.04 -4.72 -8.38
N SER A 194 -8.66 -5.35 -9.51
CA SER A 194 -9.33 -5.07 -10.78
C SER A 194 -10.83 -5.38 -10.75
N GLU A 195 -11.29 -6.31 -9.89
CA GLU A 195 -12.71 -6.59 -9.69
C GLU A 195 -13.38 -5.58 -8.76
N SER A 196 -12.71 -5.13 -7.69
CA SER A 196 -13.25 -4.07 -6.83
C SER A 196 -13.52 -2.78 -7.59
N GLU A 197 -12.65 -2.41 -8.52
CA GLU A 197 -12.86 -1.23 -9.37
C GLU A 197 -14.09 -1.34 -10.28
N VAL A 198 -14.47 -2.55 -10.71
CA VAL A 198 -15.74 -2.74 -11.44
C VAL A 198 -16.93 -2.41 -10.54
N ARG A 199 -16.89 -2.85 -9.28
CA ARG A 199 -17.95 -2.58 -8.29
C ARG A 199 -18.03 -1.09 -7.95
N HIS A 200 -16.88 -0.41 -7.86
CA HIS A 200 -16.83 1.05 -7.67
C HIS A 200 -17.45 1.77 -8.87
N GLN A 201 -17.04 1.44 -10.09
CA GLN A 201 -17.57 2.01 -11.33
C GLN A 201 -19.10 1.85 -11.40
N ASP A 202 -19.61 0.64 -11.15
CA ASP A 202 -21.04 0.35 -11.20
C ASP A 202 -21.82 1.17 -10.15
N ALA A 203 -21.27 1.30 -8.93
CA ALA A 203 -21.88 2.07 -7.86
C ALA A 203 -22.00 3.56 -8.21
N TYR A 204 -20.91 4.21 -8.62
CA TYR A 204 -20.93 5.64 -8.92
C TYR A 204 -21.67 5.96 -10.21
N SER A 205 -21.67 5.04 -11.19
CA SER A 205 -22.54 5.13 -12.36
C SER A 205 -24.02 5.11 -11.96
N HIS A 206 -24.42 4.17 -11.09
CA HIS A 206 -25.79 4.10 -10.58
C HIS A 206 -26.18 5.36 -9.78
N LEU A 207 -25.28 5.90 -8.96
CA LEU A 207 -25.53 7.13 -8.21
C LEU A 207 -25.74 8.35 -9.12
N LEU A 208 -24.99 8.48 -10.22
CA LEU A 208 -25.22 9.52 -11.22
C LEU A 208 -26.62 9.42 -11.83
N GLU A 209 -27.06 8.20 -12.16
CA GLU A 209 -28.38 7.94 -12.74
C GLU A 209 -29.51 8.37 -11.80
N ILE A 210 -29.52 7.85 -10.56
CA ILE A 210 -30.63 8.08 -9.63
C ILE A 210 -30.72 9.52 -9.11
N LEU A 211 -29.59 10.25 -9.10
CA LEU A 211 -29.54 11.67 -8.76
C LEU A 211 -29.83 12.57 -9.97
N GLY A 212 -29.85 12.02 -11.19
CA GLY A 212 -30.11 12.76 -12.41
C GLY A 212 -28.94 13.63 -12.87
N LEU A 213 -27.70 13.20 -12.61
CA LEU A 213 -26.47 13.97 -12.84
C LEU A 213 -25.72 13.60 -14.14
N ASN A 214 -26.30 12.74 -14.99
CA ASN A 214 -25.66 12.26 -16.21
C ASN A 214 -25.31 13.39 -17.20
N ALA A 215 -26.14 14.43 -17.30
CA ALA A 215 -25.91 15.54 -18.21
C ALA A 215 -24.72 16.39 -17.75
N GLU A 216 -24.67 16.70 -16.46
CA GLU A 216 -23.58 17.41 -15.80
C GLU A 216 -22.27 16.62 -15.92
N PHE A 217 -22.32 15.31 -15.70
CA PHE A 217 -21.15 14.43 -15.84
C PHE A 217 -20.60 14.43 -17.26
N LYS A 218 -21.46 14.36 -18.28
CA LYS A 218 -21.04 14.42 -19.70
C LYS A 218 -20.30 15.72 -20.05
N ASN A 219 -20.70 16.83 -19.44
CA ASN A 219 -20.10 18.15 -19.66
C ASN A 219 -18.92 18.45 -18.73
N LEU A 220 -18.59 17.53 -17.82
CA LEU A 220 -17.57 17.76 -16.78
C LEU A 220 -16.17 18.02 -17.36
N LYS A 221 -15.87 17.46 -18.55
CA LYS A 221 -14.62 17.69 -19.29
C LYS A 221 -14.41 19.14 -19.73
N ASP A 222 -15.47 19.95 -19.76
CA ASP A 222 -15.38 21.36 -20.14
C ASP A 222 -14.99 22.24 -18.94
N ASN A 223 -14.97 21.67 -17.73
CA ASN A 223 -14.56 22.37 -16.51
C ASN A 223 -13.02 22.44 -16.39
N PRO A 224 -12.42 23.64 -16.32
CA PRO A 224 -10.97 23.80 -16.28
C PRO A 224 -10.32 23.23 -15.01
N VAL A 225 -11.02 23.24 -13.87
CA VAL A 225 -10.54 22.68 -12.60
C VAL A 225 -10.44 21.15 -12.70
N ILE A 226 -11.48 20.51 -13.25
CA ILE A 226 -11.48 19.07 -13.52
C ILE A 226 -10.39 18.70 -14.51
N MET A 227 -10.22 19.47 -15.59
CA MET A 227 -9.14 19.21 -16.55
C MET A 227 -7.75 19.46 -15.94
N GLY A 228 -7.63 20.34 -14.96
CA GLY A 228 -6.42 20.48 -14.13
C GLY A 228 -6.08 19.20 -13.38
N ARG A 229 -7.08 18.61 -12.74
CA ARG A 229 -6.97 17.31 -12.06
C ARG A 229 -6.59 16.19 -13.02
N VAL A 230 -7.29 16.06 -14.15
CA VAL A 230 -7.00 15.04 -15.18
C VAL A 230 -5.55 15.10 -15.64
N ARG A 231 -5.01 16.31 -15.88
CA ARG A 231 -3.60 16.46 -16.32
C ARG A 231 -2.60 15.92 -15.32
N TYR A 232 -2.79 16.12 -14.01
CA TYR A 232 -1.84 15.56 -13.03
C TYR A 232 -2.02 14.04 -12.88
N LEU A 233 -3.25 13.53 -12.94
CA LEU A 233 -3.53 12.09 -12.88
C LEU A 233 -2.86 11.36 -14.06
N GLU A 234 -3.00 11.90 -15.27
CA GLU A 234 -2.32 11.38 -16.46
C GLU A 234 -0.79 11.47 -16.33
N SER A 235 -0.27 12.57 -15.76
CA SER A 235 1.16 12.70 -15.51
C SER A 235 1.69 11.67 -14.52
N ALA A 236 0.91 11.31 -13.49
CA ALA A 236 1.27 10.27 -12.53
C ALA A 236 1.31 8.87 -13.18
N LEU A 237 0.43 8.64 -14.15
CA LEU A 237 0.31 7.37 -14.88
C LEU A 237 1.14 7.31 -16.18
N LYS A 238 1.91 8.36 -16.49
CA LYS A 238 2.68 8.48 -17.75
C LYS A 238 3.58 7.27 -18.03
N HIS A 239 4.20 6.70 -17.00
CA HIS A 239 5.14 5.59 -17.10
C HIS A 239 4.52 4.24 -16.71
N ALA A 240 3.19 4.13 -16.58
CA ALA A 240 2.51 2.92 -16.15
C ALA A 240 2.68 1.73 -17.11
N ASN A 241 3.10 1.98 -18.35
CA ASN A 241 3.42 0.95 -19.34
C ASN A 241 4.92 0.90 -19.68
N SER A 242 5.78 1.67 -19.01
CA SER A 242 7.21 1.73 -19.33
C SER A 242 7.90 0.38 -19.12
N ASP A 243 8.80 0.02 -20.03
CA ASP A 243 9.66 -1.17 -19.88
C ASP A 243 10.87 -0.91 -18.97
N ASP A 244 11.12 0.36 -18.61
CA ASP A 244 12.09 0.70 -17.58
C ASP A 244 11.45 0.52 -16.19
N ASN A 245 12.03 -0.38 -15.39
CA ASN A 245 11.52 -0.73 -14.07
C ASN A 245 11.55 0.44 -13.08
N ARG A 246 12.49 1.38 -13.23
CA ARG A 246 12.59 2.56 -12.37
C ARG A 246 11.47 3.53 -12.71
N GLU A 247 11.26 3.81 -13.99
CA GLU A 247 10.12 4.65 -14.43
C GLU A 247 8.77 4.04 -14.03
N TYR A 248 8.62 2.72 -14.18
CA TYR A 248 7.39 2.03 -13.73
C TYR A 248 7.20 2.13 -12.21
N ALA A 249 8.27 1.99 -11.42
CA ALA A 249 8.22 2.18 -9.97
C ALA A 249 7.78 3.59 -9.59
N GLU A 250 8.17 4.63 -10.35
CA GLU A 250 7.68 5.99 -10.16
C GLU A 250 6.16 6.08 -10.40
N SER A 251 5.63 5.43 -11.44
CA SER A 251 4.17 5.36 -11.66
C SER A 251 3.42 4.64 -10.54
N VAL A 252 3.93 3.50 -10.05
CA VAL A 252 3.34 2.80 -8.89
C VAL A 252 3.31 3.72 -7.67
N LEU A 253 4.39 4.46 -7.43
CA LEU A 253 4.51 5.37 -6.29
C LEU A 253 3.46 6.47 -6.38
N LEU A 254 3.40 7.19 -7.49
CA LEU A 254 2.49 8.34 -7.64
C LEU A 254 1.02 7.89 -7.63
N PHE A 255 0.73 6.75 -8.26
CA PHE A 255 -0.61 6.18 -8.27
C PHE A 255 -1.07 5.78 -6.86
N ALA A 256 -0.26 5.00 -6.14
CA ALA A 256 -0.62 4.55 -4.79
C ALA A 256 -0.69 5.69 -3.77
N LEU A 257 0.30 6.58 -3.76
CA LEU A 257 0.40 7.58 -2.69
C LEU A 257 -0.52 8.78 -2.88
N PHE A 258 -0.79 9.18 -4.13
CA PHE A 258 -1.54 10.39 -4.42
C PHE A 258 -2.92 10.11 -5.02
N ILE A 259 -3.06 9.09 -5.87
CA ILE A 259 -4.35 8.77 -6.49
C ILE A 259 -5.22 7.98 -5.52
N GLU A 260 -4.78 6.77 -5.16
CA GLU A 260 -5.50 5.86 -4.27
C GLU A 260 -5.67 6.46 -2.86
N HIS A 261 -4.58 6.93 -2.24
CA HIS A 261 -4.64 7.40 -0.85
C HIS A 261 -5.22 8.81 -0.64
N VAL A 262 -5.33 9.65 -1.67
CA VAL A 262 -5.64 11.07 -1.47
C VAL A 262 -6.72 11.62 -2.38
N SER A 263 -6.65 11.39 -3.69
CA SER A 263 -7.50 12.10 -4.66
C SER A 263 -8.98 12.05 -4.29
N LEU A 264 -9.52 10.91 -3.87
CA LEU A 264 -10.95 10.76 -3.55
C LEU A 264 -11.34 11.11 -2.10
N PHE A 265 -10.36 11.21 -1.21
CA PHE A 265 -10.64 11.23 0.23
C PHE A 265 -11.27 12.55 0.70
N SER A 266 -11.00 13.67 0.03
CA SER A 266 -11.68 14.93 0.34
C SER A 266 -13.17 14.84 0.05
N GLN A 267 -13.55 14.21 -1.06
CA GLN A 267 -14.93 14.02 -1.46
C GLN A 267 -15.65 13.02 -0.54
N PHE A 268 -14.95 11.95 -0.15
CA PHE A 268 -15.46 10.99 0.83
C PHE A 268 -15.77 11.66 2.18
N LEU A 269 -14.84 12.47 2.69
CA LEU A 269 -15.03 13.23 3.92
C LEU A 269 -16.25 14.16 3.82
N ILE A 270 -16.42 14.88 2.71
CA ILE A 270 -17.56 15.79 2.51
C ILE A 270 -18.87 15.03 2.58
N ILE A 271 -19.04 13.93 1.82
CA ILE A 271 -20.30 13.16 1.83
C ILE A 271 -20.58 12.57 3.20
N MET A 272 -19.60 11.93 3.84
CA MET A 272 -19.79 11.33 5.17
C MET A 272 -20.12 12.37 6.24
N SER A 273 -19.64 13.61 6.08
CA SER A 273 -19.96 14.73 6.99
C SER A 273 -21.45 15.10 6.96
N PHE A 274 -22.13 14.99 5.80
CA PHE A 274 -23.58 15.22 5.72
C PHE A 274 -24.36 14.21 6.56
N ASN A 275 -23.97 12.93 6.51
CA ASN A 275 -24.61 11.91 7.33
C ASN A 275 -24.30 12.13 8.81
N LYS A 276 -23.03 12.37 9.17
CA LYS A 276 -22.61 12.61 10.55
C LYS A 276 -23.34 13.78 11.21
N HIS A 277 -23.41 14.93 10.53
CA HIS A 277 -23.88 16.18 11.14
C HIS A 277 -25.35 16.49 10.86
N LYS A 278 -25.91 15.99 9.75
CA LYS A 278 -27.30 16.26 9.36
C LYS A 278 -28.18 15.01 9.29
N ASN A 279 -27.62 13.80 9.41
CA ASN A 279 -28.36 12.54 9.31
C ASN A 279 -29.06 12.37 7.94
N LEU A 280 -28.47 12.94 6.88
CA LEU A 280 -28.92 12.88 5.49
C LEU A 280 -27.97 12.02 4.65
N LEU A 281 -28.43 11.56 3.48
CA LEU A 281 -27.59 10.84 2.50
C LEU A 281 -27.00 9.53 3.05
N LYS A 282 -27.79 8.75 3.78
CA LYS A 282 -27.34 7.53 4.48
C LYS A 282 -26.88 6.43 3.53
N GLY A 283 -27.65 6.15 2.49
CA GLY A 283 -27.30 5.14 1.49
C GLY A 283 -26.01 5.50 0.76
N ILE A 284 -25.88 6.75 0.33
CA ILE A 284 -24.68 7.26 -0.34
C ILE A 284 -23.49 7.26 0.63
N SER A 285 -23.68 7.67 1.88
CA SER A 285 -22.63 7.62 2.91
C SER A 285 -22.11 6.21 3.14
N ASN A 286 -22.98 5.18 3.12
CA ASN A 286 -22.54 3.79 3.26
C ASN A 286 -21.72 3.31 2.05
N VAL A 287 -22.10 3.71 0.84
CA VAL A 287 -21.32 3.42 -0.38
C VAL A 287 -19.94 4.07 -0.29
N VAL A 288 -19.88 5.35 0.08
CA VAL A 288 -18.63 6.09 0.24
C VAL A 288 -17.74 5.48 1.32
N GLU A 289 -18.31 5.07 2.45
CA GLU A 289 -17.57 4.38 3.51
C GLU A 289 -16.98 3.06 2.98
N ALA A 290 -17.76 2.26 2.25
CA ALA A 290 -17.31 1.01 1.66
C ALA A 290 -16.18 1.23 0.62
N THR A 291 -16.35 2.19 -0.30
CA THR A 291 -15.29 2.59 -1.25
C THR A 291 -14.03 3.04 -0.52
N SER A 292 -14.14 3.91 0.48
CA SER A 292 -12.98 4.47 1.18
C SER A 292 -12.13 3.40 1.88
N LYS A 293 -12.76 2.31 2.36
CA LYS A 293 -12.06 1.15 2.91
C LYS A 293 -11.27 0.39 1.85
N GLU A 294 -11.84 0.18 0.67
CA GLU A 294 -11.15 -0.49 -0.44
C GLU A 294 -10.01 0.36 -1.01
N GLU A 295 -10.21 1.67 -1.21
CA GLU A 295 -9.14 2.60 -1.64
C GLU A 295 -7.99 2.69 -0.62
N GLN A 296 -8.29 2.60 0.69
CA GLN A 296 -7.25 2.52 1.72
C GLN A 296 -6.42 1.23 1.59
N ILE A 297 -7.05 0.09 1.29
CA ILE A 297 -6.38 -1.20 1.05
C ILE A 297 -5.51 -1.12 -0.22
N HIS A 298 -6.01 -0.49 -1.28
CA HIS A 298 -5.28 -0.31 -2.53
C HIS A 298 -4.00 0.52 -2.35
N GLY A 299 -4.11 1.69 -1.69
CA GLY A 299 -2.96 2.53 -1.42
C GLY A 299 -1.93 1.85 -0.49
N ASN A 300 -2.40 1.09 0.51
CA ASN A 300 -1.52 0.34 1.41
C ASN A 300 -0.70 -0.71 0.65
N PHE A 301 -1.34 -1.46 -0.25
CA PHE A 301 -0.65 -2.42 -1.12
C PHE A 301 0.41 -1.75 -1.98
N GLY A 302 0.06 -0.61 -2.62
CA GLY A 302 1.03 0.16 -3.40
C GLY A 302 2.20 0.68 -2.57
N THR A 303 1.96 1.12 -1.34
CA THR A 303 3.00 1.51 -0.38
C THR A 303 3.95 0.34 -0.07
N ASP A 304 3.42 -0.85 0.19
CA ASP A 304 4.22 -2.05 0.44
C ASP A 304 5.05 -2.45 -0.78
N LEU A 305 4.49 -2.36 -1.99
CA LEU A 305 5.23 -2.59 -3.24
C LEU A 305 6.41 -1.62 -3.36
N ILE A 306 6.20 -0.33 -3.09
CA ILE A 306 7.29 0.66 -3.14
C ILE A 306 8.35 0.38 -2.09
N ASN A 307 7.97 0.00 -0.87
CA ASN A 307 8.95 -0.36 0.16
C ASN A 307 9.75 -1.63 -0.20
N ILE A 308 9.13 -2.62 -0.87
CA ILE A 308 9.85 -3.78 -1.42
C ILE A 308 10.82 -3.32 -2.53
N ILE A 309 10.35 -2.53 -3.50
CA ILE A 309 11.18 -2.03 -4.61
C ILE A 309 12.36 -1.20 -4.07
N LYS A 310 12.12 -0.37 -3.05
CA LYS A 310 13.13 0.44 -2.36
C LYS A 310 14.17 -0.41 -1.65
N THR A 311 13.74 -1.49 -1.01
CA THR A 311 14.64 -2.45 -0.35
C THR A 311 15.53 -3.18 -1.38
N GLU A 312 14.97 -3.53 -2.53
CA GLU A 312 15.70 -4.25 -3.58
C GLU A 312 16.57 -3.32 -4.45
N ASN A 313 16.19 -2.06 -4.60
CA ASN A 313 16.84 -1.07 -5.46
C ASN A 313 17.10 0.26 -4.74
N PRO A 314 17.85 0.28 -3.62
CA PRO A 314 18.02 1.48 -2.79
C PRO A 314 18.65 2.66 -3.53
N ALA A 315 19.45 2.40 -4.58
CA ALA A 315 20.07 3.43 -5.40
C ALA A 315 19.07 4.28 -6.20
N TRP A 316 17.85 3.79 -6.44
CA TRP A 316 16.81 4.56 -7.14
C TRP A 316 16.16 5.63 -6.25
N PHE A 317 16.15 5.41 -4.94
CA PHE A 317 15.46 6.23 -3.95
C PHE A 317 16.45 7.15 -3.22
N ASP A 318 17.21 7.91 -4.00
CA ASP A 318 18.15 8.89 -3.47
C ASP A 318 17.48 10.21 -3.02
N ARG A 319 18.28 11.16 -2.56
CA ARG A 319 17.78 12.48 -2.14
C ARG A 319 17.19 13.29 -3.31
N ALA A 320 17.64 13.07 -4.53
CA ALA A 320 17.11 13.76 -5.70
C ALA A 320 15.70 13.23 -6.03
N HIS A 321 15.52 11.92 -6.02
CA HIS A 321 14.21 11.28 -6.13
C HIS A 321 13.25 11.76 -5.03
N ALA A 322 13.69 11.77 -3.77
CA ALA A 322 12.86 12.26 -2.66
C ALA A 322 12.37 13.70 -2.88
N ARG A 323 13.25 14.61 -3.34
CA ARG A 323 12.86 15.99 -3.69
C ARG A 323 11.88 16.06 -4.86
N SER A 324 12.04 15.19 -5.85
CA SER A 324 11.11 15.08 -6.99
C SER A 324 9.70 14.68 -6.51
N VAL A 325 9.61 13.63 -5.69
CA VAL A 325 8.34 13.17 -5.09
C VAL A 325 7.70 14.27 -4.25
N GLN A 326 8.47 14.98 -3.44
CA GLN A 326 7.97 16.13 -2.66
C GLN A 326 7.43 17.26 -3.55
N HIS A 327 8.06 17.52 -4.70
CA HIS A 327 7.57 18.50 -5.66
C HIS A 327 6.25 18.06 -6.29
N LEU A 328 6.16 16.80 -6.73
CA LEU A 328 4.94 16.21 -7.30
C LEU A 328 3.80 16.18 -6.29
N CYS A 329 4.10 15.87 -5.02
CA CYS A 329 3.14 15.93 -3.91
C CYS A 329 2.53 17.34 -3.77
N LYS A 330 3.35 18.40 -3.87
CA LYS A 330 2.85 19.78 -3.84
C LYS A 330 1.94 20.10 -5.03
N GLN A 331 2.28 19.62 -6.23
CA GLN A 331 1.44 19.81 -7.41
C GLN A 331 0.10 19.06 -7.29
N ALA A 332 0.12 17.83 -6.81
CA ALA A 332 -1.09 17.05 -6.55
C ALA A 332 -1.99 17.74 -5.52
N TYR A 333 -1.41 18.27 -4.43
CA TYR A 333 -2.15 19.03 -3.44
C TYR A 333 -2.78 20.30 -4.01
N LEU A 334 -2.08 21.05 -4.87
CA LEU A 334 -2.65 22.24 -5.49
C LEU A 334 -3.88 21.91 -6.32
N ALA A 335 -3.81 20.84 -7.13
CA ALA A 335 -4.95 20.41 -7.93
C ALA A 335 -6.13 19.94 -7.06
N GLU A 336 -5.91 19.17 -6.00
CA GLU A 336 -6.99 18.78 -5.08
C GLU A 336 -7.54 19.96 -4.29
N ALA A 337 -6.71 20.94 -3.93
CA ALA A 337 -7.17 22.17 -3.28
C ALA A 337 -8.07 23.01 -4.19
N GLU A 338 -7.76 23.10 -5.49
CA GLU A 338 -8.63 23.75 -6.48
C GLU A 338 -9.96 23.00 -6.65
N ILE A 339 -9.95 21.66 -6.58
CA ILE A 339 -11.17 20.85 -6.59
C ILE A 339 -12.03 21.14 -5.35
N ILE A 340 -11.42 21.25 -4.18
CA ILE A 340 -12.12 21.65 -2.95
C ILE A 340 -12.73 23.05 -3.14
N ASP A 341 -11.96 24.02 -3.60
CA ASP A 341 -12.48 25.39 -3.85
C ASP A 341 -13.62 25.40 -4.86
N TRP A 342 -13.54 24.57 -5.90
CA TRP A 342 -14.65 24.37 -6.83
C TRP A 342 -15.86 23.75 -6.15
N ILE A 343 -15.73 22.73 -5.30
CA ILE A 343 -16.88 22.13 -4.60
C ILE A 343 -17.62 23.17 -3.74
N PHE A 344 -16.89 24.06 -3.07
CA PHE A 344 -17.44 25.08 -2.16
C PHE A 344 -17.71 26.45 -2.83
N GLU A 345 -17.61 26.58 -4.16
CA GLU A 345 -17.69 27.88 -4.86
C GLU A 345 -18.99 28.65 -4.58
N GLN A 346 -20.13 27.95 -4.43
CA GLN A 346 -21.42 28.58 -4.15
C GLN A 346 -21.64 28.89 -2.65
N GLY A 347 -20.74 28.45 -1.77
CA GLY A 347 -20.79 28.71 -0.34
C GLY A 347 -20.17 27.60 0.50
N GLU A 348 -19.69 27.99 1.68
CA GLU A 348 -19.13 27.09 2.69
C GLU A 348 -20.21 26.24 3.37
N LEU A 349 -19.84 25.03 3.80
CA LEU A 349 -20.67 24.21 4.67
C LEU A 349 -20.27 24.46 6.13
N ALA A 350 -21.19 24.99 6.94
CA ALA A 350 -20.89 25.40 8.32
C ALA A 350 -20.34 24.26 9.21
N PHE A 351 -20.70 23.01 8.91
CA PHE A 351 -20.25 21.82 9.64
C PHE A 351 -19.00 21.16 9.06
N ILE A 352 -18.53 21.57 7.88
CA ILE A 352 -17.27 21.09 7.28
C ILE A 352 -16.68 22.18 6.35
N PRO A 353 -16.04 23.23 6.90
CA PRO A 353 -15.47 24.30 6.09
C PRO A 353 -14.33 23.81 5.18
N ALA A 354 -14.11 24.47 4.04
CA ALA A 354 -13.07 24.10 3.08
C ALA A 354 -11.67 24.07 3.70
N ALA A 355 -11.38 24.95 4.67
CA ALA A 355 -10.11 24.98 5.41
C ALA A 355 -9.86 23.66 6.17
N GLN A 356 -10.91 23.08 6.74
CA GLN A 356 -10.85 21.81 7.45
C GLN A 356 -10.57 20.66 6.48
N VAL A 357 -11.27 20.61 5.34
CA VAL A 357 -11.04 19.62 4.28
C VAL A 357 -9.61 19.71 3.73
N LYS A 358 -9.09 20.92 3.52
CA LYS A 358 -7.70 21.15 3.07
C LYS A 358 -6.67 20.70 4.11
N ALA A 359 -6.92 20.92 5.40
CA ALA A 359 -6.05 20.43 6.47
C ALA A 359 -5.98 18.90 6.48
N PHE A 360 -7.13 18.23 6.35
CA PHE A 360 -7.23 16.78 6.20
C PHE A 360 -6.43 16.26 4.99
N VAL A 361 -6.59 16.87 3.81
CA VAL A 361 -5.86 16.45 2.60
C VAL A 361 -4.34 16.63 2.75
N LYS A 362 -3.87 17.75 3.35
CA LYS A 362 -2.43 17.94 3.65
C LYS A 362 -1.91 16.84 4.58
N HIS A 363 -2.69 16.47 5.60
CA HIS A 363 -2.32 15.41 6.52
C HIS A 363 -2.17 14.06 5.80
N ARG A 364 -3.12 13.71 4.92
CA ARG A 364 -3.04 12.48 4.12
C ARG A 364 -1.80 12.45 3.22
N PHE A 365 -1.50 13.54 2.50
CA PHE A 365 -0.27 13.63 1.72
C PHE A 365 1.00 13.47 2.56
N ASN A 366 1.06 14.10 3.75
CA ASN A 366 2.18 13.94 4.65
C ASN A 366 2.34 12.49 5.13
N ASN A 367 1.24 11.79 5.40
CA ASN A 367 1.27 10.38 5.80
C ASN A 367 1.73 9.48 4.63
N SER A 368 1.27 9.73 3.41
CA SER A 368 1.76 9.06 2.20
C SER A 368 3.26 9.24 2.00
N LEU A 369 3.81 10.43 2.26
CA LEU A 369 5.27 10.64 2.19
C LEU A 369 6.01 9.87 3.29
N LYS A 370 5.50 9.93 4.53
CA LYS A 370 6.12 9.25 5.68
C LYS A 370 6.12 7.72 5.50
N SER A 371 5.08 7.14 4.88
CA SER A 371 4.96 5.68 4.70
C SER A 371 6.06 5.07 3.82
N ILE A 372 6.78 5.92 3.05
CA ILE A 372 7.93 5.53 2.22
C ILE A 372 9.24 6.20 2.65
N ASP A 373 9.31 6.69 3.89
CA ASP A 373 10.46 7.38 4.49
C ASP A 373 10.87 8.71 3.81
N ILE A 374 9.89 9.44 3.26
CA ILE A 374 10.10 10.80 2.73
C ILE A 374 9.56 11.82 3.74
N ALA A 375 10.35 12.88 3.96
CA ALA A 375 9.96 13.95 4.87
C ALA A 375 8.67 14.66 4.41
N PRO A 376 7.76 15.00 5.34
CA PRO A 376 6.53 15.74 5.03
C PRO A 376 6.82 17.11 4.41
N VAL A 377 5.85 17.65 3.67
CA VAL A 377 6.00 18.92 2.95
C VAL A 377 5.00 20.00 3.35
N PHE A 378 3.97 19.63 4.13
CA PHE A 378 2.93 20.56 4.57
C PHE A 378 2.96 20.73 6.09
N GLU A 379 2.80 21.96 6.53
CA GLU A 379 2.34 22.24 7.90
C GLU A 379 0.81 22.05 7.94
N VAL A 380 0.35 21.36 8.98
CA VAL A 380 -1.07 21.04 9.20
C VAL A 380 -1.53 21.73 10.47
N ASP A 381 -2.71 22.35 10.41
CA ASP A 381 -3.37 22.89 11.59
C ASP A 381 -4.01 21.73 12.37
N GLU A 382 -3.44 21.42 13.53
CA GLU A 382 -3.87 20.30 14.37
C GLU A 382 -5.29 20.48 14.93
N VAL A 383 -5.76 21.73 15.09
CA VAL A 383 -7.13 21.98 15.57
C VAL A 383 -8.13 21.60 14.48
N LEU A 384 -7.91 22.08 13.26
CA LEU A 384 -8.76 21.74 12.12
C LEU A 384 -8.68 20.24 11.78
N LEU A 385 -7.51 19.63 11.91
CA LEU A 385 -7.34 18.21 11.67
C LEU A 385 -8.11 17.36 12.70
N GLY A 386 -8.04 17.72 13.99
CA GLY A 386 -8.71 16.98 15.07
C GLY A 386 -10.23 16.88 14.88
N GLU A 387 -10.85 17.86 14.22
CA GLU A 387 -12.29 17.82 13.90
C GLU A 387 -12.66 16.77 12.82
N THR A 388 -11.67 16.21 12.11
CA THR A 388 -11.84 15.15 11.10
C THR A 388 -11.42 13.76 11.56
N GLU A 389 -10.93 13.60 12.80
CA GLU A 389 -10.42 12.31 13.34
C GLU A 389 -11.44 11.18 13.26
N TRP A 390 -12.74 11.50 13.41
CA TRP A 390 -13.83 10.54 13.30
C TRP A 390 -13.89 9.84 11.93
N PHE A 391 -13.38 10.46 10.87
CA PHE A 391 -13.36 9.85 9.55
C PHE A 391 -12.37 8.69 9.52
N ASP A 392 -11.19 8.90 10.10
CA ASP A 392 -10.20 7.84 10.25
C ASP A 392 -10.71 6.73 11.19
N ASP A 393 -11.51 7.04 12.21
CA ASP A 393 -12.16 6.01 13.03
C ASP A 393 -13.17 5.17 12.24
N GLU A 394 -13.90 5.73 11.28
CA GLU A 394 -14.85 4.96 10.45
C GLU A 394 -14.14 4.13 9.37
N VAL A 395 -13.05 4.67 8.78
CA VAL A 395 -12.32 4.02 7.68
C VAL A 395 -11.22 3.07 8.19
N ILE A 396 -10.52 3.44 9.27
CA ILE A 396 -9.36 2.75 9.86
C ILE A 396 -9.71 2.08 11.20
N GLY A 397 -10.89 2.30 11.80
CA GLY A 397 -11.33 1.77 13.11
C GLY A 397 -11.36 0.25 13.27
N THR A 398 -10.79 -0.45 12.30
CA THR A 398 -10.17 -1.74 12.42
C THR A 398 -8.64 -1.62 12.23
N LYS A 399 -7.89 -1.43 13.33
CA LYS A 399 -6.42 -1.58 13.35
C LYS A 399 -6.01 -2.84 12.57
N HIS A 400 -4.82 -2.90 11.98
CA HIS A 400 -4.38 -4.08 11.18
C HIS A 400 -4.60 -5.47 11.84
N GLY A 401 -4.67 -5.56 13.17
CA GLY A 401 -5.08 -6.79 13.89
C GLY A 401 -6.60 -7.00 14.07
N ASP A 402 -7.41 -5.95 13.98
CA ASP A 402 -8.88 -5.91 14.11
C ASP A 402 -9.63 -5.84 12.77
N PHE A 403 -8.93 -5.59 11.64
CA PHE A 403 -9.53 -5.66 10.28
C PHE A 403 -10.21 -7.01 10.02
N PHE A 404 -9.72 -8.04 10.69
CA PHE A 404 -10.21 -9.41 10.63
C PHE A 404 -11.23 -9.78 11.73
N VAL A 405 -11.55 -8.88 12.67
CA VAL A 405 -12.34 -9.22 13.88
C VAL A 405 -13.74 -8.60 13.88
N LYS A 406 -13.93 -7.41 13.29
CA LYS A 406 -15.27 -6.83 13.18
C LYS A 406 -15.97 -7.32 11.92
N ARG A 407 -16.96 -8.21 12.10
CA ARG A 407 -18.04 -8.36 11.13
C ARG A 407 -18.61 -6.97 10.85
N SER A 408 -18.61 -6.57 9.57
CA SER A 408 -19.40 -5.45 9.09
C SER A 408 -20.81 -5.56 9.67
N VAL A 409 -21.32 -4.43 10.18
CA VAL A 409 -22.58 -4.37 10.92
C VAL A 409 -23.71 -4.72 9.95
N ASN A 410 -24.10 -6.00 9.95
CA ASN A 410 -25.33 -6.59 9.38
C ASN A 410 -25.98 -5.77 8.24
N TYR A 411 -25.43 -5.84 7.02
CA TYR A 411 -26.23 -5.54 5.84
C TYR A 411 -27.25 -6.65 5.65
N ASN A 412 -28.53 -6.30 5.75
CA ASN A 412 -29.62 -7.22 5.54
C ASN A 412 -29.68 -7.54 4.04
N LYS A 413 -29.13 -8.70 3.63
CA LYS A 413 -29.08 -9.22 2.23
C LYS A 413 -30.45 -9.42 1.54
N ARG A 414 -31.53 -8.79 2.02
CA ARG A 414 -32.92 -9.05 1.60
C ARG A 414 -33.74 -7.80 1.24
N ALA A 415 -33.15 -6.61 1.16
CA ALA A 415 -33.83 -5.47 0.53
C ALA A 415 -33.47 -5.43 -0.96
N ARG A 416 -34.42 -5.72 -1.85
CA ARG A 416 -34.23 -5.52 -3.29
C ARG A 416 -34.05 -4.02 -3.56
N SER A 417 -33.01 -3.66 -4.31
CA SER A 417 -32.86 -2.35 -4.94
C SER A 417 -34.06 -2.06 -5.84
N ILE A 418 -34.54 -0.81 -5.79
CA ILE A 418 -35.53 -0.25 -6.73
C ILE A 418 -34.78 0.07 -8.03
N THR A 419 -35.29 -0.37 -9.18
CA THR A 419 -34.69 -0.07 -10.50
C THR A 419 -35.33 1.18 -11.12
N SER A 420 -34.76 1.69 -12.22
CA SER A 420 -35.37 2.78 -13.00
C SER A 420 -36.79 2.42 -13.45
N ASP A 421 -37.04 1.15 -13.75
CA ASP A 421 -38.35 0.65 -14.20
C ASP A 421 -39.40 0.66 -13.07
N ASP A 422 -38.97 0.68 -11.80
CA ASP A 422 -39.86 0.78 -10.64
C ASP A 422 -40.27 2.24 -10.34
N LEU A 423 -39.65 3.23 -11.00
CA LEU A 423 -39.86 4.66 -10.78
C LEU A 423 -40.74 5.33 -11.86
N PHE A 424 -41.22 4.58 -12.87
CA PHE A 424 -42.07 5.08 -13.96
C PHE A 424 -43.38 4.30 -14.13
#